data_AF-A0ABD6B755-F1
#
_entry.id   AF-A0ABD6B755-F1
#
_cell.length_a   1.000
_cell.length_b   1.000
_cell.length_c   1.000
_cell.angle_alpha   90.00
_cell.angle_beta   90.00
_cell.angle_gamma   90.00
#
_symmetry.space_group_name_H-M   'P 1'
#
loop_
_entity.id
_entity.type
_entity.pdbx_description
1 polymer ?
#
loop_
_entity_poly.entity_id
_entity_poly.type
_entity_poly.pdbx_seq_one_letter_code
_entity_poly.pdbx_strand_id
1 'polypeptide(L)'
;EAVFVKGALGVFEDDRFADGTVGVLEQIAETDCFSVVGGGDTSRAIGMYGLDETAFSHVSIAGGAYIRALTGEPLVAVEALEANRPE
;
A
#
# COMPACT_ATOMS: atom_id res chain seq x y z
N GLU A 1 4.12 7.08 13.93
CA GLU A 1 2.65 7.10 14.01
C GLU A 1 2.00 6.50 12.77
N ALA A 2 2.37 6.90 11.55
CA ALA A 2 1.86 6.27 10.33
C ALA A 2 2.95 5.92 9.32
N VAL A 3 2.75 4.85 8.56
CA VAL A 3 3.63 4.39 7.47
C VAL A 3 2.81 4.19 6.19
N PHE A 4 3.33 4.70 5.08
CA PHE A 4 2.72 4.58 3.75
C PHE A 4 3.74 3.93 2.80
N VAL A 5 3.46 2.74 2.28
CA VAL A 5 4.35 2.03 1.34
C VAL A 5 3.58 1.71 0.07
N LYS A 6 4.20 2.06 -1.07
CA LYS A 6 3.65 1.74 -2.38
C LYS A 6 4.73 1.23 -3.33
N GLY A 7 4.57 0.00 -3.80
CA GLY A 7 5.51 -0.69 -4.70
C GLY A 7 6.56 -1.53 -3.98
N ALA A 8 7.35 -2.26 -4.77
CA ALA A 8 8.50 -3.00 -4.27
C ALA A 8 9.75 -2.12 -4.21
N LEU A 9 10.68 -2.46 -3.31
CA LEU A 9 11.96 -1.77 -3.17
C LEU A 9 13.05 -2.36 -4.08
N GLY A 10 12.80 -3.54 -4.66
CA GLY A 10 13.70 -4.25 -5.57
C GLY A 10 12.95 -5.22 -6.48
N VAL A 11 13.69 -6.08 -7.19
CA VAL A 11 13.13 -7.16 -8.03
C VAL A 11 12.69 -8.32 -7.13
N PHE A 12 11.64 -8.09 -6.36
CA PHE A 12 11.17 -8.99 -5.31
C PHE A 12 10.69 -10.33 -5.85
N GLU A 13 10.45 -10.46 -7.15
CA GLU A 13 10.12 -11.74 -7.78
C GLU A 13 11.31 -12.69 -7.89
N ASP A 14 12.53 -12.19 -7.69
CA ASP A 14 13.75 -12.96 -7.61
C ASP A 14 14.27 -12.92 -6.18
N ASP A 15 14.32 -14.09 -5.52
CA ASP A 15 14.68 -14.22 -4.10
C ASP A 15 16.04 -13.58 -3.76
N ARG A 16 16.95 -13.49 -4.73
CA ARG A 16 18.27 -12.84 -4.55
C ARG A 16 18.16 -11.33 -4.29
N PHE A 17 17.03 -10.72 -4.61
CA PHE A 17 16.77 -9.28 -4.52
C PHE A 17 15.50 -8.96 -3.71
N ALA A 18 14.91 -9.95 -3.04
CA ALA A 18 13.64 -9.81 -2.31
C ALA A 18 13.79 -9.21 -0.91
N ASP A 19 14.93 -9.42 -0.25
CA ASP A 19 15.16 -9.06 1.16
C ASP A 19 14.79 -7.61 1.48
N GLY A 20 15.09 -6.66 0.59
CA GLY A 20 14.75 -5.26 0.79
C GLY A 20 13.24 -4.98 0.79
N THR A 21 12.48 -5.69 -0.04
CA THR A 21 11.01 -5.53 -0.09
C THR A 21 10.36 -6.27 1.07
N VAL A 22 10.74 -7.52 1.30
CA VAL A 22 10.15 -8.37 2.35
C VAL A 22 10.50 -7.84 3.72
N GLY A 23 11.76 -7.53 3.99
CA GLY A 23 12.20 -7.05 5.30
C GLY A 23 11.54 -5.73 5.71
N VAL A 24 11.29 -4.82 4.75
CA VAL A 24 10.51 -3.61 5.05
C VAL A 24 9.07 -3.94 5.41
N LEU A 25 8.42 -4.85 4.68
CA LEU A 25 7.04 -5.25 4.97
C LEU A 25 6.90 -5.99 6.31
N GLU A 26 7.86 -6.86 6.65
CA GLU A 26 7.93 -7.53 7.95
C GLU A 26 8.06 -6.51 9.09
N GLN A 27 8.99 -5.55 8.95
CA GLN A 27 9.17 -4.51 9.97
C GLN A 27 7.92 -3.62 10.14
N ILE A 28 7.20 -3.34 9.06
CA ILE A 28 5.93 -2.60 9.15
C ILE A 28 4.87 -3.43 9.87
N ALA A 29 4.76 -4.72 9.57
CA ALA A 29 3.80 -5.64 10.21
C ALA A 29 4.05 -5.79 11.72
N GLU A 30 5.30 -5.66 12.17
CA GLU A 30 5.67 -5.73 13.59
C GLU A 30 5.57 -4.38 14.32
N THR A 31 5.48 -3.26 13.61
CA THR A 31 5.48 -1.92 14.20
C THR A 31 4.08 -1.48 14.57
N ASP A 32 3.89 -1.04 15.82
CA ASP A 32 2.64 -0.40 16.28
C ASP A 32 2.45 0.99 15.64
N CYS A 33 1.92 1.01 14.43
CA CYS A 33 1.63 2.20 13.66
C CYS A 33 0.42 2.01 12.76
N PHE A 34 -0.20 3.11 12.35
CA PHE A 34 -1.18 3.06 11.28
C PHE A 34 -0.46 2.84 9.94
N SER A 35 -0.67 1.70 9.30
CA SER A 35 0.02 1.35 8.05
C SER A 35 -0.94 1.29 6.87
N VAL A 36 -0.60 1.97 5.78
CA VAL A 36 -1.23 1.75 4.47
C VAL A 36 -0.17 1.24 3.51
N VAL A 37 -0.26 -0.04 3.16
CA VAL A 37 0.66 -0.69 2.22
C VAL A 37 -0.09 -1.06 0.96
N GLY A 38 0.54 -1.00 -0.21
CA GLY A 38 -0.23 -1.25 -1.42
C GLY A 38 0.41 -0.99 -2.77
N GLY A 39 -0.41 -1.13 -3.80
CA GLY A 39 0.02 -1.27 -5.19
C GLY A 39 0.19 -2.74 -5.57
N GLY A 40 0.16 -3.00 -6.89
CA GLY A 40 0.21 -4.37 -7.42
C GLY A 40 1.41 -5.16 -6.89
N ASP A 41 2.60 -4.57 -6.91
CA ASP A 41 3.82 -5.26 -6.47
C ASP A 41 3.83 -5.54 -4.97
N THR A 42 3.46 -4.57 -4.13
CA THR A 42 3.40 -4.76 -2.66
C THR A 42 2.37 -5.81 -2.27
N SER A 43 1.18 -5.78 -2.87
CA SER A 43 0.16 -6.82 -2.63
C SER A 43 0.62 -8.21 -3.05
N ARG A 44 1.38 -8.31 -4.16
CA ARG A 44 1.96 -9.57 -4.62
C ARG A 44 3.07 -10.04 -3.68
N ALA A 45 3.93 -9.15 -3.19
CA ALA A 45 4.97 -9.49 -2.23
C ALA A 45 4.39 -10.07 -0.93
N ILE A 46 3.34 -9.45 -0.38
CA ILE A 46 2.63 -9.94 0.82
C ILE A 46 2.16 -11.39 0.60
N GLY A 47 1.48 -11.67 -0.52
CA GLY A 47 1.00 -13.02 -0.83
C GLY A 47 2.11 -14.02 -1.17
N MET A 48 3.14 -13.62 -1.92
CA MET A 48 4.24 -14.49 -2.33
C MET A 48 5.10 -14.96 -1.16
N TYR A 49 5.32 -14.06 -0.18
CA TYR A 49 6.16 -14.34 0.98
C TYR A 49 5.36 -14.72 2.23
N GLY A 50 4.03 -14.89 2.12
CA GLY A 50 3.19 -15.41 3.19
C GLY A 50 3.06 -14.48 4.40
N LEU A 51 3.15 -13.16 4.16
CA LEU A 51 2.95 -12.16 5.21
C LEU A 51 1.45 -12.09 5.56
N ASP A 52 1.14 -11.91 6.84
CA ASP A 52 -0.24 -11.78 7.30
C ASP A 52 -0.80 -10.41 6.90
N GLU A 53 -1.76 -10.38 5.98
CA GLU A 53 -2.45 -9.15 5.56
C GLU A 53 -3.10 -8.41 6.74
N THR A 54 -3.52 -9.13 7.78
CA THR A 54 -4.18 -8.54 8.95
C THR A 54 -3.22 -7.79 9.87
N ALA A 55 -1.91 -7.97 9.69
CA ALA A 55 -0.89 -7.20 10.40
C ALA A 55 -0.76 -5.76 9.88
N PHE A 56 -1.39 -5.43 8.74
CA PHE A 56 -1.42 -4.08 8.19
C PHE A 56 -2.79 -3.43 8.39
N SER A 57 -2.82 -2.14 8.72
CA SER A 57 -4.10 -1.41 8.88
C SER A 57 -4.91 -1.32 7.58
N HIS A 58 -4.24 -1.22 6.43
CA HIS A 58 -4.88 -1.26 5.12
C HIS A 58 -3.94 -1.77 4.02
N VAL A 59 -4.42 -2.74 3.24
CA VAL A 59 -3.76 -3.22 2.01
C VAL A 59 -4.53 -2.70 0.80
N SER A 60 -3.94 -1.78 0.04
CA SER A 60 -4.59 -1.14 -1.10
C SER A 60 -4.03 -1.65 -2.42
N ILE A 61 -4.89 -1.97 -3.39
CA ILE A 61 -4.46 -2.19 -4.79
C ILE A 61 -4.51 -0.90 -5.63
N ALA A 62 -4.90 0.22 -5.02
CA ALA A 62 -5.01 1.49 -5.72
C ALA A 62 -3.61 1.97 -6.12
N GLY A 63 -3.33 1.99 -7.42
CA GLY A 63 -2.08 2.46 -7.98
C GLY A 63 -2.02 4.00 -8.00
N GLY A 64 -2.33 4.58 -9.16
CA GLY A 64 -2.25 6.03 -9.36
C GLY A 64 -3.23 6.83 -8.49
N ALA A 65 -4.42 6.28 -8.19
CA ALA A 65 -5.41 6.95 -7.35
C ALA A 65 -4.90 7.19 -5.92
N TYR A 66 -4.15 6.24 -5.37
CA TYR A 66 -3.54 6.39 -4.05
C TYR A 66 -2.48 7.50 -4.03
N ILE A 67 -1.61 7.52 -5.04
CA ILE A 67 -0.59 8.58 -5.17
C ILE A 67 -1.26 9.94 -5.30
N ARG A 68 -2.30 10.07 -6.13
CA ARG A 68 -3.06 11.33 -6.25
C ARG A 68 -3.68 11.77 -4.93
N ALA A 69 -4.27 10.85 -4.19
CA ALA A 69 -4.81 11.14 -2.86
C ALA A 69 -3.72 11.67 -1.91
N LEU A 70 -2.53 11.06 -1.90
CA LEU A 70 -1.40 11.48 -1.07
C LEU A 70 -0.77 12.80 -1.53
N THR A 71 -0.73 13.09 -2.83
CA THR A 71 -0.17 14.33 -3.38
C THR A 71 -1.16 15.50 -3.32
N GLY A 72 -2.39 15.27 -2.85
CA GLY A 72 -3.46 16.28 -2.81
C GLY A 72 -4.04 16.59 -4.20
N GLU A 73 -3.80 15.72 -5.17
CA GLU A 73 -4.40 15.85 -6.50
C GLU A 73 -5.88 15.45 -6.47
N PRO A 74 -6.73 16.12 -7.27
CA PRO A 74 -8.12 15.78 -7.45
C PRO A 74 -8.37 14.30 -7.79
N LEU A 75 -9.34 13.70 -7.11
CA LEU A 75 -9.91 12.41 -7.49
C LEU A 75 -11.28 12.66 -8.13
N VAL A 76 -11.32 12.71 -9.46
CA VAL A 76 -12.52 13.07 -10.25
C VAL A 76 -13.77 12.29 -9.82
N ALA A 77 -13.63 11.00 -9.51
CA ALA A 77 -14.77 10.18 -9.06
C ALA A 77 -15.26 10.58 -7.66
N VAL A 78 -14.37 10.98 -6.75
CA VAL A 78 -14.72 11.45 -5.41
C VAL A 78 -15.41 12.82 -5.51
N GLU A 79 -14.86 13.74 -6.29
CA GLU A 79 -15.47 15.06 -6.52
C GLU A 79 -16.89 14.94 -7.10
N ALA A 80 -17.09 14.02 -8.05
CA ALA A 80 -18.40 13.76 -8.62
C ALA A 80 -19.40 13.24 -7.57
N LEU A 81 -18.96 12.39 -6.64
CA LEU A 81 -19.80 11.89 -5.54
C LEU A 81 -20.12 13.00 -4.53
N GLU A 82 -19.14 13.83 -4.18
CA GLU A 82 -19.33 14.95 -3.27
C GLU A 82 -20.30 15.99 -3.82
N ALA A 83 -20.19 16.31 -5.12
CA ALA A 83 -21.10 17.23 -5.80
C ALA A 83 -22.55 16.74 -5.86
N ASN A 84 -22.78 15.42 -5.72
CA ASN A 84 -24.10 14.80 -5.75
C ASN A 84 -24.50 14.20 -4.39
N ARG A 85 -23.82 14.58 -3.30
CA ARG A 85 -24.12 14.08 -1.96
C ARG A 85 -25.51 14.58 -1.54
N PRO A 86 -26.48 13.68 -1.22
CA PRO A 86 -27.77 14.11 -0.72
C PRO A 86 -27.61 14.79 0.65
N GLU A 87 -28.46 15.78 0.92
CA GLU A 87 -28.58 16.43 2.24
C GLU A 87 -29.00 15.44 3.34
#